data_AF-A0A942WGW2-F1
#
_entry.id   AF-A0A942WGW2-F1
#
_cell.length_a   1.000
_cell.length_b   1.000
_cell.length_c   1.000
_cell.angle_alpha   90.00
_cell.angle_beta   90.00
_cell.angle_gamma   90.00
#
_symmetry.space_group_name_H-M   'P 1'
#
loop_
_entity.id
_entity.type
_entity.pdbx_description
1 polymer ?
#
loop_
_entity_poly.entity_id
_entity_poly.type
_entity_poly.pdbx_seq_one_letter_code
_entity_poly.pdbx_strand_id
1 'polypeptide(L)'
;MDGLAELLGNNYGILLFVGLLLFLKPEKLENNQKLFFIYMFIYFIDFSNSIKTTQILIICLGSVFIYLEFLNNSIFKRDYFSKFRYRIYDFFYIMISQYELFPFLFLIFLNTSYFKGIISYSSFPSQIVVIYYFIQGCLACHISNSLYKMNWEVKELDDIKLKMDHTILINYLPKVSTDIYNLVVQLEDKSYYIRKTYSTFFTWETFKKYAIPKLKRKKNDFQIKSSNILKKKFIIIKRIYYSIISFFRRGHSTIEAQLIRSIGIKDGFDGKKINILKRKIFEFLYTDIIFNSMQKYFKEHYYENWWNMKEYILYLYLMSARIVILGYEFSGLSHLYGKNIEDLTEEEIFIGVLHFSKYNCNISNILFYAEFYNFELSKDCCEKVLKNIIEYHNLDTDIIFYFS
;
A
#
# COMPACT_ATOMS: atom_id res chain seq x y z
N MET A 1 -23.34 32.14 27.88
CA MET A 1 -22.40 31.02 28.17
C MET A 1 -23.17 29.79 28.68
N ASP A 2 -24.39 29.95 29.19
CA ASP A 2 -25.17 28.87 29.81
C ASP A 2 -25.63 27.78 28.83
N GLY A 3 -26.04 28.13 27.60
CA GLY A 3 -26.47 27.14 26.62
C GLY A 3 -25.37 26.17 26.14
N LEU A 4 -24.09 26.58 26.19
CA LEU A 4 -22.97 25.72 25.79
C LEU A 4 -22.53 24.81 26.95
N ALA A 5 -22.61 25.31 28.19
CA ALA A 5 -22.41 24.52 29.40
C ALA A 5 -23.53 23.48 29.60
N GLU A 6 -24.78 23.83 29.27
CA GLU A 6 -25.94 22.94 29.34
C GLU A 6 -25.91 21.85 28.24
N LEU A 7 -25.49 22.20 27.02
CA LEU A 7 -25.30 21.27 25.91
C LEU A 7 -24.15 20.26 26.17
N LEU A 8 -23.05 20.72 26.80
CA LEU A 8 -21.91 19.87 27.15
C LEU A 8 -22.16 19.06 28.41
N GLY A 9 -22.80 19.63 29.43
CA GLY A 9 -23.03 19.01 30.74
C GLY A 9 -23.93 17.77 30.70
N ASN A 10 -24.86 17.71 29.74
CA ASN A 10 -25.82 16.60 29.62
C ASN A 10 -25.52 15.61 28.47
N ASN A 11 -24.47 15.84 27.68
CA ASN A 11 -24.18 15.00 26.50
C ASN A 11 -22.74 14.49 26.52
N TYR A 12 -22.52 13.42 27.29
CA TYR A 12 -21.24 12.72 27.42
C TYR A 12 -20.60 12.35 26.07
N GLY A 13 -21.41 12.13 25.02
CA GLY A 13 -20.91 11.87 23.67
C GLY A 13 -20.26 13.09 23.01
N ILE A 14 -20.84 14.28 23.19
CA ILE A 14 -20.26 15.53 22.66
C ILE A 14 -18.97 15.87 23.41
N LEU A 15 -18.97 15.73 24.75
CA LEU A 15 -17.76 15.90 25.55
C LEU A 15 -16.64 14.94 25.11
N LEU A 16 -16.99 13.68 24.86
CA LEU A 16 -16.03 12.70 24.34
C LEU A 16 -15.48 13.12 22.97
N PHE A 17 -16.34 13.51 22.03
CA PHE A 17 -15.92 13.95 20.70
C PHE A 17 -14.97 15.15 20.75
N VAL A 18 -15.33 16.20 21.49
CA VAL A 18 -14.49 17.40 21.65
C VAL A 18 -13.18 17.06 22.36
N GLY A 19 -13.24 16.24 23.42
CA GLY A 19 -12.07 15.78 24.16
C GLY A 19 -11.07 15.02 23.27
N LEU A 20 -11.56 14.12 22.42
CA LEU A 20 -10.72 13.39 21.47
C LEU A 20 -10.06 14.33 20.45
N LEU A 21 -10.80 15.29 19.89
CA LEU A 21 -10.23 16.26 18.95
C LEU A 21 -9.15 17.15 19.60
N LEU A 22 -9.39 17.60 20.83
CA LEU A 22 -8.39 18.36 21.59
C LEU A 22 -7.14 17.53 21.88
N PHE A 23 -7.31 16.23 22.19
CA PHE A 23 -6.19 15.32 22.41
C PHE A 23 -5.40 15.00 21.14
N LEU A 24 -6.03 15.00 19.97
CA LEU A 24 -5.39 14.72 18.69
C LEU A 24 -4.51 15.88 18.20
N LYS A 25 -4.82 17.12 18.62
CA LYS A 25 -4.16 18.33 18.14
C LYS A 25 -2.67 18.51 18.51
N PRO A 26 -2.15 18.16 19.70
CA PRO A 26 -0.78 18.46 20.10
C PRO A 26 0.24 17.82 19.17
N GLU A 27 1.22 18.59 18.69
CA GLU A 27 2.24 18.11 17.73
C GLU A 27 3.34 17.25 18.36
N LYS A 28 3.48 17.28 19.68
CA LYS A 28 4.55 16.56 20.40
C LYS A 28 4.43 15.04 20.34
N LEU A 29 3.24 14.50 20.05
CA LEU A 29 3.00 13.07 19.94
C LEU A 29 2.88 12.66 18.48
N GLU A 30 3.53 11.56 18.13
CA GLU A 30 3.37 10.94 16.81
C GLU A 30 1.96 10.34 16.66
N ASN A 31 1.50 10.17 15.43
CA ASN A 31 0.13 9.72 15.14
C ASN A 31 -0.18 8.32 15.70
N ASN A 32 0.78 7.39 15.67
CA ASN A 32 0.66 6.07 16.30
C ASN A 32 0.49 6.14 17.82
N GLN A 33 1.24 7.02 18.49
CA GLN A 33 1.14 7.24 19.94
C GLN A 33 -0.23 7.82 20.29
N LYS A 34 -0.68 8.82 19.53
CA LYS A 34 -2.02 9.40 19.68
C LYS A 34 -3.11 8.34 19.56
N LEU A 35 -3.05 7.49 18.53
CA LEU A 35 -4.05 6.43 18.35
C LEU A 35 -3.98 5.35 19.42
N PHE A 36 -2.80 5.00 19.92
CA PHE A 36 -2.67 4.11 21.06
C PHE A 36 -3.45 4.64 22.28
N PHE A 37 -3.23 5.91 22.64
CA PHE A 37 -3.94 6.53 23.76
C PHE A 37 -5.45 6.58 23.53
N ILE A 38 -5.89 6.91 22.31
CA ILE A 38 -7.32 6.90 21.97
C ILE A 38 -7.92 5.51 22.11
N TYR A 39 -7.26 4.47 21.60
CA TYR A 39 -7.76 3.11 21.70
C TYR A 39 -7.88 2.66 23.16
N MET A 40 -6.87 2.93 24.00
CA MET A 40 -6.93 2.60 25.41
C MET A 40 -8.02 3.40 26.14
N PHE A 41 -8.12 4.71 25.88
CA PHE A 41 -9.13 5.56 26.47
C PHE A 41 -10.55 5.12 26.11
N ILE A 42 -10.79 4.83 24.82
CA ILE A 42 -12.07 4.32 24.32
C ILE A 42 -12.40 2.96 24.93
N TYR A 43 -11.41 2.06 25.04
CA TYR A 43 -11.59 0.78 25.71
C TYR A 43 -12.02 0.95 27.18
N PHE A 44 -11.40 1.85 27.94
CA PHE A 44 -11.80 2.11 29.33
C PHE A 44 -13.18 2.75 29.45
N ILE A 45 -13.55 3.67 28.55
CA ILE A 45 -14.91 4.25 28.53
C ILE A 45 -15.93 3.16 28.24
N ASP A 46 -15.71 2.33 27.22
CA ASP A 46 -16.61 1.23 26.90
C ASP A 46 -16.67 0.21 28.06
N PHE A 47 -15.56 -0.03 28.76
CA PHE A 47 -15.51 -0.91 29.94
C PHE A 47 -16.41 -0.41 31.07
N SER A 48 -16.43 0.92 31.29
CA SER A 48 -17.30 1.57 32.28
C SER A 48 -18.81 1.50 31.96
N ASN A 49 -19.18 1.12 30.72
CA ASN A 49 -20.55 1.13 30.21
C ASN A 49 -21.27 2.51 30.29
N SER A 50 -20.53 3.62 30.39
CA SER A 50 -21.11 4.97 30.52
C SER A 50 -21.84 5.45 29.26
N ILE A 51 -21.40 4.98 28.08
CA ILE A 51 -21.95 5.34 26.76
C ILE A 51 -22.17 4.05 25.98
N LYS A 52 -23.19 4.01 25.11
CA LYS A 52 -23.43 2.85 24.24
C LYS A 52 -22.22 2.60 23.34
N THR A 53 -21.73 1.36 23.26
CA THR A 53 -20.59 0.94 22.44
C THR A 53 -20.66 1.43 20.99
N THR A 54 -21.85 1.40 20.38
CA THR A 54 -22.06 1.89 19.00
C THR A 54 -21.80 3.38 18.87
N GLN A 55 -22.22 4.19 19.84
CA GLN A 55 -21.97 5.63 19.85
C GLN A 55 -20.48 5.93 20.05
N ILE A 56 -19.83 5.21 20.98
CA ILE A 56 -18.39 5.34 21.23
C ILE A 56 -17.59 5.06 19.95
N LEU A 57 -17.92 3.99 19.22
CA LEU A 57 -17.24 3.64 17.98
C LEU A 57 -17.45 4.69 16.88
N ILE A 58 -18.68 5.22 16.73
CA ILE A 58 -18.96 6.30 15.76
C ILE A 58 -18.17 7.56 16.11
N ILE A 59 -18.17 7.96 17.38
CA ILE A 59 -17.44 9.15 17.85
C ILE A 59 -15.93 8.96 17.65
N CYS A 60 -15.38 7.80 18.01
CA CYS A 60 -13.97 7.48 17.83
C CYS A 60 -13.57 7.54 16.36
N LEU A 61 -14.27 6.79 15.49
CA LEU A 61 -13.94 6.75 14.06
C LEU A 61 -14.14 8.11 13.39
N GLY A 62 -15.19 8.85 13.75
CA GLY A 62 -15.45 10.20 13.24
C GLY A 62 -14.37 11.19 13.66
N SER A 63 -13.95 11.17 14.93
CA SER A 63 -12.89 12.06 15.44
C SER A 63 -11.56 11.80 14.75
N VAL A 64 -11.17 10.53 14.63
CA VAL A 64 -9.91 10.14 13.98
C VAL A 64 -9.96 10.43 12.48
N PHE A 65 -11.11 10.23 11.82
CA PHE A 65 -11.29 10.58 10.40
C PHE A 65 -11.13 12.09 10.18
N ILE A 66 -11.80 12.92 10.98
CA ILE A 66 -11.69 14.38 10.89
C ILE A 66 -10.23 14.80 11.09
N TYR A 67 -9.55 14.22 12.09
CA TYR A 67 -8.15 14.53 12.34
C TYR A 67 -7.24 14.14 11.18
N LEU A 68 -7.25 12.88 10.74
CA LEU A 68 -6.32 12.38 9.72
C LEU A 68 -6.59 12.93 8.32
N GLU A 69 -7.84 13.26 7.99
CA GLU A 69 -8.23 13.71 6.64
C GLU A 69 -8.36 15.23 6.49
N PHE A 70 -8.64 15.98 7.56
CA PHE A 70 -8.93 17.42 7.47
C PHE A 70 -8.08 18.29 8.37
N LEU A 71 -7.75 17.84 9.58
CA LEU A 71 -6.94 18.64 10.50
C LEU A 71 -5.44 18.42 10.34
N ASN A 72 -5.04 17.30 9.72
CA ASN A 72 -3.65 17.10 9.35
C ASN A 72 -3.30 18.04 8.19
N ASN A 73 -2.17 18.74 8.27
CA ASN A 73 -1.75 19.81 7.35
C ASN A 73 -1.23 19.28 6.00
N SER A 74 -1.85 18.23 5.46
CA SER A 74 -1.41 17.60 4.21
C SER A 74 -1.79 18.46 3.00
N ILE A 75 -0.76 18.94 2.29
CA ILE A 75 -0.90 19.75 1.07
C ILE A 75 -1.50 18.90 -0.04
N PHE A 76 -1.02 17.66 -0.20
CA PHE A 76 -1.49 16.71 -1.20
C PHE A 76 -2.98 16.44 -1.04
N LYS A 77 -3.41 16.12 0.18
CA LYS A 77 -4.84 15.86 0.45
C LYS A 77 -5.69 17.10 0.22
N ARG A 78 -5.20 18.30 0.53
CA ARG A 78 -5.97 19.54 0.32
C ARG A 78 -6.10 19.88 -1.16
N ASP A 79 -4.99 19.85 -1.90
CA ASP A 79 -4.89 20.46 -3.23
C ASP A 79 -5.16 19.44 -4.36
N TYR A 80 -4.82 18.17 -4.15
CA TYR A 80 -4.92 17.14 -5.20
C TYR A 80 -6.16 16.25 -5.08
N PHE A 81 -6.66 15.95 -3.87
CA PHE A 81 -7.78 15.02 -3.72
C PHE A 81 -9.05 15.54 -4.40
N SER A 82 -9.27 14.99 -5.59
CA SER A 82 -10.34 15.40 -6.48
C SER A 82 -11.73 14.89 -6.08
N LYS A 83 -11.80 13.84 -5.25
CA LYS A 83 -13.03 13.13 -4.90
C LYS A 83 -13.03 12.78 -3.41
N PHE A 84 -14.15 13.04 -2.73
CA PHE A 84 -14.31 12.69 -1.30
C PHE A 84 -14.07 11.21 -1.01
N ARG A 85 -14.46 10.30 -1.93
CA ARG A 85 -14.22 8.86 -1.78
C ARG A 85 -12.74 8.50 -1.59
N TYR A 86 -11.80 9.32 -2.09
CA TYR A 86 -10.37 9.07 -1.92
C TYR A 86 -9.92 9.28 -0.47
N ARG A 87 -10.49 10.26 0.24
CA ARG A 87 -10.31 10.43 1.70
C ARG A 87 -10.81 9.21 2.47
N ILE A 88 -11.97 8.68 2.08
CA ILE A 88 -12.53 7.47 2.69
C ILE A 88 -11.60 6.27 2.50
N TYR A 89 -11.13 6.04 1.27
CA TYR A 89 -10.26 4.91 0.96
C TYR A 89 -8.90 5.04 1.65
N ASP A 90 -8.30 6.23 1.65
CA ASP A 90 -7.05 6.51 2.36
C ASP A 90 -7.19 6.23 3.86
N PHE A 91 -8.20 6.85 4.50
CA PHE A 91 -8.49 6.66 5.92
C PHE A 91 -8.62 5.18 6.30
N PHE A 92 -9.52 4.44 5.63
CA PHE A 92 -9.72 3.04 5.99
C PHE A 92 -8.50 2.19 5.71
N TYR A 93 -7.77 2.47 4.62
CA TYR A 93 -6.55 1.74 4.32
C TYR A 93 -5.49 1.93 5.42
N ILE A 94 -5.24 3.18 5.83
CA ILE A 94 -4.27 3.53 6.87
C ILE A 94 -4.70 2.96 8.23
N MET A 95 -5.98 3.15 8.61
CA MET A 95 -6.51 2.63 9.88
C MET A 95 -6.41 1.10 9.99
N ILE A 96 -6.70 0.38 8.90
CA ILE A 96 -6.64 -1.08 8.89
C ILE A 96 -5.20 -1.60 8.79
N SER A 97 -4.38 -0.97 7.93
CA SER A 97 -3.08 -1.53 7.55
C SER A 97 -1.96 -1.08 8.47
N GLN A 98 -2.01 0.15 8.99
CA GLN A 98 -0.97 0.74 9.84
C GLN A 98 -1.42 0.84 11.30
N TYR A 99 -2.67 1.21 11.55
CA TYR A 99 -3.16 1.49 12.91
C TYR A 99 -4.07 0.42 13.53
N GLU A 100 -3.95 -0.84 13.08
CA GLU A 100 -4.56 -2.02 13.72
C GLU A 100 -6.05 -1.87 14.11
N LEU A 101 -6.85 -1.25 13.23
CA LEU A 101 -8.27 -1.02 13.50
C LEU A 101 -9.03 -2.32 13.80
N PHE A 102 -8.73 -3.43 13.11
CA PHE A 102 -9.45 -4.69 13.34
C PHE A 102 -9.18 -5.31 14.72
N PRO A 103 -7.92 -5.48 15.17
CA PRO A 103 -7.65 -5.87 16.55
C PRO A 103 -8.34 -4.98 17.59
N PHE A 104 -8.35 -3.66 17.38
CA PHE A 104 -9.05 -2.72 18.27
C PHE A 104 -10.56 -2.94 18.29
N LEU A 105 -11.21 -3.04 17.12
CA LEU A 105 -12.64 -3.34 17.03
C LEU A 105 -12.98 -4.68 17.69
N PHE A 106 -12.09 -5.67 17.58
CA PHE A 106 -12.26 -6.96 18.25
C PHE A 106 -12.15 -6.83 19.77
N LEU A 107 -11.23 -6.01 20.29
CA LEU A 107 -11.12 -5.72 21.72
C LEU A 107 -12.41 -5.08 22.27
N ILE A 108 -12.96 -4.08 21.56
CA ILE A 108 -14.24 -3.45 21.93
C ILE A 108 -15.40 -4.44 21.82
N PHE A 109 -15.42 -5.28 20.78
CA PHE A 109 -16.45 -6.31 20.60
C PHE A 109 -16.49 -7.29 21.77
N LEU A 110 -15.32 -7.72 22.27
CA LEU A 110 -15.24 -8.57 23.45
C LEU A 110 -15.89 -7.91 24.66
N ASN A 111 -15.83 -6.57 24.78
CA ASN A 111 -16.35 -5.82 25.92
C ASN A 111 -17.87 -5.54 25.86
N THR A 112 -18.56 -5.98 24.81
CA THR A 112 -20.01 -5.79 24.67
C THR A 112 -20.80 -6.54 25.76
N SER A 113 -21.99 -6.02 26.08
CA SER A 113 -22.90 -6.60 27.08
C SER A 113 -23.24 -8.07 26.83
N TYR A 114 -23.21 -8.52 25.57
CA TYR A 114 -23.41 -9.92 25.20
C TYR A 114 -22.34 -10.84 25.81
N PHE A 115 -21.05 -10.52 25.62
CA PHE A 115 -19.96 -11.35 26.15
C PHE A 115 -19.82 -11.20 27.67
N LYS A 116 -19.98 -9.99 28.20
CA LYS A 116 -20.08 -9.78 29.66
C LYS A 116 -21.22 -10.60 30.26
N GLY A 117 -22.37 -10.66 29.57
CA GLY A 117 -23.53 -11.47 29.94
C GLY A 117 -23.24 -12.97 29.92
N ILE A 118 -22.59 -13.48 28.88
CA ILE A 118 -22.17 -14.89 28.82
C ILE A 118 -21.29 -15.26 30.02
N ILE A 119 -20.39 -14.36 30.42
CA ILE A 119 -19.42 -14.60 31.50
C ILE A 119 -20.04 -14.46 32.89
N SER A 120 -21.01 -13.54 33.05
CA SER A 120 -21.66 -13.26 34.32
C SER A 120 -22.86 -14.16 34.61
N TYR A 121 -23.57 -14.63 33.58
CA TYR A 121 -24.80 -15.43 33.71
C TYR A 121 -24.53 -16.93 33.87
N SER A 122 -23.39 -17.39 33.37
CA SER A 122 -22.95 -18.76 33.58
C SER A 122 -22.23 -18.84 34.92
N SER A 123 -22.47 -19.90 35.66
CA SER A 123 -21.73 -20.28 36.87
C SER A 123 -20.27 -20.67 36.54
N PHE A 124 -19.60 -19.90 35.67
CA PHE A 124 -18.23 -20.17 35.29
C PHE A 124 -17.33 -20.04 36.53
N PRO A 125 -16.38 -20.96 36.72
CA PRO A 125 -15.34 -20.81 37.73
C PRO A 125 -14.68 -19.45 37.63
N SER A 126 -14.36 -18.82 38.77
CA SER A 126 -13.65 -17.54 38.84
C SER A 126 -12.39 -17.48 37.95
N GLN A 127 -11.75 -18.63 37.72
CA GLN A 127 -10.63 -18.82 36.80
C GLN A 127 -10.95 -18.44 35.34
N ILE A 128 -12.15 -18.72 34.83
CA ILE A 128 -12.53 -18.41 33.44
C ILE A 128 -12.71 -16.90 33.25
N VAL A 129 -13.27 -16.22 34.25
CA VAL A 129 -13.40 -14.75 34.25
C VAL A 129 -12.00 -14.10 34.19
N VAL A 130 -11.06 -14.62 34.98
CA VAL A 130 -9.65 -14.16 34.97
C VAL A 130 -9.01 -14.41 33.61
N ILE A 131 -9.17 -15.60 33.02
CA ILE A 131 -8.63 -15.92 31.69
C ILE A 131 -9.19 -14.97 30.62
N TYR A 132 -10.47 -14.65 30.67
CA TYR A 132 -11.08 -13.74 29.70
C TYR A 132 -10.50 -12.32 29.78
N TYR A 133 -10.35 -11.75 30.98
CA TYR A 133 -9.71 -10.45 31.13
C TYR A 133 -8.21 -10.49 30.79
N PHE A 134 -7.54 -11.61 31.08
CA PHE A 134 -6.16 -11.82 30.67
C PHE A 134 -6.01 -11.81 29.14
N ILE A 135 -6.92 -12.46 28.40
CA ILE A 135 -6.96 -12.42 26.92
C ILE A 135 -7.14 -10.99 26.42
N GLN A 136 -8.04 -10.21 27.02
CA GLN A 136 -8.21 -8.79 26.65
C GLN A 136 -6.93 -7.98 26.91
N GLY A 137 -6.28 -8.18 28.06
CA GLY A 137 -5.01 -7.55 28.39
C GLY A 137 -3.90 -7.91 27.40
N CYS A 138 -3.81 -9.18 27.00
CA CYS A 138 -2.86 -9.64 25.98
C CYS A 138 -3.13 -8.99 24.62
N LEU A 139 -4.40 -8.85 24.24
CA LEU A 139 -4.79 -8.17 23.01
C LEU A 139 -4.46 -6.68 23.03
N ALA A 140 -4.70 -6.00 24.16
CA ALA A 140 -4.31 -4.60 24.35
C ALA A 140 -2.77 -4.43 24.26
N CYS A 141 -2.01 -5.32 24.88
CA CYS A 141 -0.54 -5.33 24.77
C CYS A 141 -0.07 -5.60 23.32
N HIS A 142 -0.75 -6.50 22.60
CA HIS A 142 -0.46 -6.76 21.19
C HIS A 142 -0.68 -5.52 20.32
N ILE A 143 -1.81 -4.82 20.51
CA ILE A 143 -2.12 -3.57 19.80
C ILE A 143 -1.06 -2.52 20.10
N SER A 144 -0.71 -2.33 21.38
CA SER A 144 0.33 -1.39 21.81
C SER A 144 1.68 -1.67 21.15
N ASN A 145 2.14 -2.91 21.22
CA ASN A 145 3.40 -3.31 20.59
C ASN A 145 3.36 -3.20 19.06
N SER A 146 2.22 -3.42 18.41
CA SER A 146 2.11 -3.26 16.95
C SER A 146 2.19 -1.78 16.54
N LEU A 147 1.49 -0.89 17.25
CA LEU A 147 1.53 0.56 17.02
C LEU A 147 2.90 1.17 17.34
N TYR A 148 3.64 0.60 18.29
CA TYR A 148 5.01 1.02 18.58
C TYR A 148 6.00 0.54 17.51
N LYS A 149 5.94 -0.74 17.11
CA LYS A 149 6.89 -1.32 16.15
C LYS A 149 6.67 -0.88 14.70
N MET A 150 5.44 -0.52 14.34
CA MET A 150 5.07 -0.09 12.97
C MET A 150 5.61 -1.04 11.89
N ASN A 151 5.33 -2.35 12.00
CA ASN A 151 5.82 -3.37 11.05
C ASN A 151 5.35 -3.16 9.59
N TRP A 152 4.44 -2.22 9.37
CA TRP A 152 3.95 -1.77 8.07
C TRP A 152 3.75 -0.27 8.16
N GLU A 153 4.49 0.49 7.37
CA GLU A 153 4.41 1.95 7.35
C GLU A 153 4.42 2.46 5.91
N VAL A 154 3.47 3.32 5.62
CA VAL A 154 3.37 4.03 4.34
C VAL A 154 3.79 5.47 4.55
N LYS A 155 4.53 6.02 3.60
CA LYS A 155 4.92 7.43 3.63
C LYS A 155 3.72 8.34 3.50
N GLU A 156 3.83 9.55 4.04
CA GLU A 156 2.78 10.54 3.83
C GLU A 156 2.66 10.90 2.34
N LEU A 157 1.45 11.25 1.90
CA LEU A 157 1.21 11.58 0.50
C LEU A 157 2.04 12.79 0.05
N ASP A 158 2.31 13.70 0.97
CA ASP A 158 3.21 14.84 0.74
C ASP A 158 4.64 14.39 0.48
N ASP A 159 5.18 13.46 1.25
CA ASP A 159 6.52 12.90 1.01
C ASP A 159 6.61 12.20 -0.35
N ILE A 160 5.55 11.49 -0.74
CA ILE A 160 5.47 10.84 -2.05
C ILE A 160 5.53 11.89 -3.15
N LYS A 161 4.75 12.98 -3.01
CA LYS A 161 4.72 14.07 -3.99
C LYS A 161 6.03 14.83 -4.04
N LEU A 162 6.63 15.13 -2.90
CA LEU A 162 7.95 15.75 -2.81
C LEU A 162 9.00 14.89 -3.51
N LYS A 163 8.99 13.57 -3.29
CA LYS A 163 9.90 12.65 -3.99
C LYS A 163 9.69 12.66 -5.51
N MET A 164 8.45 12.78 -5.99
CA MET A 164 8.18 12.93 -7.42
C MET A 164 8.74 14.25 -7.95
N ASP A 165 8.44 15.36 -7.27
CA ASP A 165 8.83 16.70 -7.70
C ASP A 165 10.35 16.93 -7.68
N HIS A 166 11.04 16.34 -6.71
CA HIS A 166 12.50 16.34 -6.65
C HIS A 166 13.12 15.52 -7.79
N THR A 167 12.43 14.48 -8.27
CA THR A 167 12.91 13.68 -9.40
C THR A 167 12.75 14.47 -10.70
N ILE A 168 11.53 14.89 -11.01
CA ILE A 168 11.24 15.67 -12.20
C ILE A 168 9.88 16.36 -12.05
N LEU A 169 9.74 17.56 -12.62
CA LEU A 169 8.44 18.22 -12.74
C LEU A 169 7.87 17.94 -14.13
N ILE A 170 6.55 17.76 -14.22
CA ILE A 170 5.86 17.45 -15.49
C ILE A 170 6.14 18.47 -16.60
N ASN A 171 6.39 19.74 -16.25
CA ASN A 171 6.68 20.81 -17.22
C ASN A 171 8.10 20.79 -17.76
N TYR A 172 9.02 20.10 -17.10
CA TYR A 172 10.44 20.05 -17.46
C TYR A 172 10.85 18.65 -17.93
N LEU A 173 9.89 17.82 -18.36
CA LEU A 173 10.17 16.46 -18.81
C LEU A 173 11.18 16.48 -19.96
N PRO A 174 12.34 15.79 -19.83
CA PRO A 174 13.32 15.76 -20.89
C PRO A 174 12.80 14.97 -22.08
N LYS A 175 13.37 15.26 -23.26
CA LYS A 175 13.04 14.53 -24.49
C LYS A 175 13.76 13.19 -24.50
N VAL A 176 13.12 12.17 -23.93
CA VAL A 176 13.54 10.78 -24.08
C VAL A 176 13.00 10.23 -25.40
N SER A 177 13.78 9.39 -26.09
CA SER A 177 13.33 8.79 -27.35
C SER A 177 12.10 7.90 -27.13
N THR A 178 11.18 7.93 -28.09
CA THR A 178 9.98 7.09 -28.05
C THR A 178 10.35 5.61 -28.04
N ASP A 179 11.46 5.24 -28.65
CA ASP A 179 11.96 3.87 -28.73
C ASP A 179 12.38 3.34 -27.36
N ILE A 180 13.08 4.15 -26.56
CA ILE A 180 13.40 3.82 -25.16
C ILE A 180 12.13 3.55 -24.35
N TYR A 181 11.12 4.43 -24.46
CA TYR A 181 9.86 4.22 -23.75
C TYR A 181 9.10 2.99 -24.23
N ASN A 182 9.07 2.75 -25.54
CA ASN A 182 8.44 1.57 -26.11
C ASN A 182 9.13 0.28 -25.65
N LEU A 183 10.46 0.27 -25.56
CA LEU A 183 11.24 -0.86 -25.07
C LEU A 183 10.86 -1.22 -23.62
N VAL A 184 10.84 -0.23 -22.73
CA VAL A 184 10.42 -0.40 -21.33
C VAL A 184 9.00 -0.95 -21.24
N VAL A 185 8.08 -0.37 -22.01
CA VAL A 185 6.67 -0.80 -22.06
C VAL A 185 6.54 -2.22 -22.59
N GLN A 186 7.31 -2.63 -23.58
CA GLN A 186 7.28 -4.00 -24.11
C GLN A 186 7.75 -5.04 -23.10
N LEU A 187 8.78 -4.70 -22.31
CA LEU A 187 9.36 -5.57 -21.29
C LEU A 187 8.47 -5.69 -20.04
N GLU A 188 7.96 -4.58 -19.53
CA GLU A 188 7.28 -4.54 -18.23
C GLU A 188 5.74 -4.56 -18.34
N ASP A 189 5.16 -3.81 -19.28
CA ASP A 189 3.71 -3.61 -19.33
C ASP A 189 3.19 -3.22 -20.72
N LYS A 190 3.04 -4.21 -21.60
CA LYS A 190 2.58 -4.03 -22.99
C LYS A 190 1.26 -3.28 -23.14
N SER A 191 0.47 -3.17 -22.07
CA SER A 191 -0.83 -2.49 -22.10
C SER A 191 -0.78 -1.04 -21.62
N TYR A 192 0.40 -0.52 -21.24
CA TYR A 192 0.59 0.79 -20.63
C TYR A 192 -0.06 1.93 -21.42
N TYR A 193 0.29 2.10 -22.69
CA TYR A 193 -0.28 3.17 -23.54
C TYR A 193 -1.75 2.95 -23.90
N ILE A 194 -2.21 1.69 -23.93
CA ILE A 194 -3.59 1.33 -24.30
C ILE A 194 -4.59 1.65 -23.19
N ARG A 195 -4.18 1.52 -21.92
CA ARG A 195 -5.09 1.75 -20.78
C ARG A 195 -5.50 3.22 -20.68
N LYS A 196 -6.80 3.46 -20.50
CA LYS A 196 -7.35 4.80 -20.21
C LYS A 196 -7.15 5.21 -18.76
N THR A 197 -7.09 4.24 -17.85
CA THR A 197 -6.92 4.48 -16.40
C THR A 197 -5.55 4.02 -15.95
N TYR A 198 -4.96 4.77 -15.01
CA TYR A 198 -3.69 4.39 -14.36
C TYR A 198 -3.85 3.21 -13.41
N SER A 199 -5.08 2.80 -13.11
CA SER A 199 -5.37 1.64 -12.29
C SER A 199 -4.61 0.42 -12.78
N THR A 200 -4.00 -0.32 -11.85
CA THR A 200 -3.44 -1.66 -12.08
C THR A 200 -4.31 -2.52 -12.99
N PHE A 201 -3.71 -3.53 -13.64
CA PHE A 201 -4.39 -4.61 -14.38
C PHE A 201 -5.50 -5.33 -13.57
N PHE A 202 -5.65 -5.00 -12.29
CA PHE A 202 -6.71 -5.39 -11.37
C PHE A 202 -7.94 -4.45 -11.41
N THR A 203 -8.37 -3.96 -12.58
CA THR A 203 -9.70 -3.36 -12.67
C THR A 203 -10.77 -4.36 -12.22
N TRP A 204 -11.88 -3.87 -11.66
CA TRP A 204 -13.04 -4.72 -11.35
C TRP A 204 -13.48 -5.55 -12.57
N GLU A 205 -13.24 -5.03 -13.77
CA GLU A 205 -13.50 -5.66 -15.06
C GLU A 205 -12.57 -6.85 -15.34
N THR A 206 -11.26 -6.75 -15.11
CA THR A 206 -10.34 -7.90 -15.22
C THR A 206 -10.53 -8.88 -14.06
N PHE A 207 -10.84 -8.43 -12.84
CA PHE A 207 -11.22 -9.34 -11.76
C PHE A 207 -12.50 -10.13 -12.12
N LYS A 208 -13.51 -9.46 -12.69
CA LYS A 208 -14.71 -10.10 -13.25
C LYS A 208 -14.39 -11.06 -14.41
N LYS A 209 -13.44 -10.72 -15.27
CA LYS A 209 -13.10 -11.51 -16.46
C LYS A 209 -12.19 -12.70 -16.17
N TYR A 210 -11.31 -12.63 -15.17
CA TYR A 210 -10.28 -13.65 -14.93
C TYR A 210 -10.43 -14.38 -13.59
N ALA A 211 -10.88 -13.71 -12.51
CA ALA A 211 -11.05 -14.34 -11.21
C ALA A 211 -12.43 -15.01 -11.07
N ILE A 212 -13.51 -14.37 -11.53
CA ILE A 212 -14.87 -14.92 -11.43
C ILE A 212 -15.03 -16.23 -12.23
N PRO A 213 -14.50 -16.39 -13.46
CA PRO A 213 -14.63 -17.65 -14.18
C PRO A 213 -13.83 -18.79 -13.55
N LYS A 214 -12.68 -18.50 -12.92
CA LYS A 214 -11.92 -19.49 -12.15
C LYS A 214 -12.67 -19.91 -10.87
N LEU A 215 -13.38 -18.98 -10.22
CA LEU A 215 -14.27 -19.26 -9.08
C LEU A 215 -15.52 -20.05 -9.50
N LYS A 216 -16.08 -19.78 -10.69
CA LYS A 216 -17.23 -20.49 -11.26
C LYS A 216 -16.88 -21.90 -11.75
N ARG A 217 -15.74 -22.09 -12.44
CA ARG A 217 -15.27 -23.43 -12.87
C ARG A 217 -15.04 -24.38 -11.70
N LYS A 218 -14.48 -23.88 -10.58
CA LYS A 218 -14.25 -24.65 -9.36
C LYS A 218 -15.50 -24.90 -8.48
N LYS A 219 -16.67 -24.36 -8.85
CA LYS A 219 -17.96 -24.72 -8.23
C LYS A 219 -18.51 -26.05 -8.77
N ASN A 220 -18.20 -26.39 -10.03
CA ASN A 220 -18.71 -27.61 -10.64
C ASN A 220 -18.01 -28.87 -10.11
N ASP A 221 -16.76 -28.76 -9.66
CA ASP A 221 -15.98 -29.91 -9.21
C ASP A 221 -16.20 -30.33 -7.75
N PHE A 222 -17.02 -29.60 -6.96
CA PHE A 222 -17.21 -29.92 -5.54
C PHE A 222 -18.65 -29.67 -5.07
N GLN A 223 -19.50 -30.70 -5.19
CA GLN A 223 -20.75 -30.79 -4.45
C GLN A 223 -20.44 -31.06 -2.96
N ILE A 224 -20.28 -30.00 -2.16
CA ILE A 224 -20.15 -30.14 -0.71
C ILE A 224 -21.52 -30.46 -0.12
N LYS A 225 -21.76 -31.74 0.19
CA LYS A 225 -22.89 -32.27 1.00
C LYS A 225 -22.76 -31.84 2.48
N SER A 226 -22.79 -30.54 2.77
CA SER A 226 -22.86 -30.04 4.15
C SER A 226 -24.12 -29.19 4.35
N SER A 227 -24.92 -29.56 5.35
CA SER A 227 -26.19 -28.93 5.73
C SER A 227 -26.01 -27.61 6.50
N ASN A 228 -24.81 -27.33 7.03
CA ASN A 228 -24.56 -26.12 7.81
C ASN A 228 -24.13 -24.94 6.93
N ILE A 229 -25.05 -24.00 6.73
CA ILE A 229 -24.89 -22.76 5.95
C ILE A 229 -23.67 -21.94 6.40
N LEU A 230 -23.38 -21.92 7.71
CA LEU A 230 -22.23 -21.22 8.28
C LEU A 230 -20.88 -21.84 7.86
N LYS A 231 -20.77 -23.18 7.86
CA LYS A 231 -19.57 -23.88 7.38
C LYS A 231 -19.35 -23.65 5.88
N LYS A 232 -20.42 -23.63 5.07
CA LYS A 232 -20.36 -23.26 3.65
C LYS A 232 -19.86 -21.82 3.44
N LYS A 233 -20.39 -20.83 4.18
CA LYS A 233 -19.93 -19.43 4.10
C LYS A 233 -18.45 -19.30 4.48
N PHE A 234 -18.01 -19.96 5.55
CA PHE A 234 -16.61 -19.92 5.99
C PHE A 234 -15.64 -20.54 4.98
N ILE A 235 -16.01 -21.67 4.38
CA ILE A 235 -15.20 -22.32 3.32
C ILE A 235 -15.11 -21.42 2.08
N ILE A 236 -16.21 -20.76 1.69
CA ILE A 236 -16.22 -19.81 0.57
C ILE A 236 -15.29 -18.63 0.84
N ILE A 237 -15.35 -18.02 2.04
CA ILE A 237 -14.47 -16.91 2.44
C ILE A 237 -13.00 -17.36 2.43
N LYS A 238 -12.70 -18.54 3.00
CA LYS A 238 -11.35 -19.12 2.99
C LYS A 238 -10.85 -19.38 1.57
N ARG A 239 -11.72 -19.83 0.66
CA ARG A 239 -11.37 -20.09 -0.75
C ARG A 239 -11.17 -18.79 -1.53
N ILE A 240 -11.98 -17.76 -1.27
CA ILE A 240 -11.79 -16.41 -1.80
C ILE A 240 -10.44 -15.87 -1.32
N TYR A 241 -10.13 -15.97 -0.03
CA TYR A 241 -8.85 -15.57 0.56
C TYR A 241 -7.65 -16.27 -0.10
N TYR A 242 -7.66 -17.60 -0.25
CA TYR A 242 -6.57 -18.31 -0.94
C TYR A 242 -6.51 -18.03 -2.44
N SER A 243 -7.65 -17.79 -3.10
CA SER A 243 -7.68 -17.42 -4.52
C SER A 243 -7.10 -16.02 -4.73
N ILE A 244 -7.43 -15.09 -3.85
CA ILE A 244 -6.90 -13.72 -3.77
C ILE A 244 -5.37 -13.79 -3.55
N ILE A 245 -4.91 -14.58 -2.57
CA ILE A 245 -3.47 -14.73 -2.26
C ILE A 245 -2.70 -15.41 -3.40
N SER A 246 -3.23 -16.46 -3.99
CA SER A 246 -2.57 -17.15 -5.11
C SER A 246 -2.54 -16.31 -6.38
N PHE A 247 -3.56 -15.47 -6.60
CA PHE A 247 -3.59 -14.48 -7.67
C PHE A 247 -2.62 -13.32 -7.41
N PHE A 248 -2.50 -12.87 -6.15
CA PHE A 248 -1.52 -11.87 -5.72
C PHE A 248 -0.06 -12.37 -5.71
N ARG A 249 0.16 -13.68 -5.91
CA ARG A 249 1.50 -14.31 -5.90
C ARG A 249 2.24 -14.28 -7.24
N ARG A 250 1.66 -13.76 -8.33
CA ARG A 250 2.30 -13.73 -9.67
C ARG A 250 2.44 -12.31 -10.24
N GLY A 251 3.59 -12.06 -10.88
CA GLY A 251 4.13 -10.75 -11.27
C GLY A 251 3.43 -10.10 -12.46
N HIS A 252 2.35 -9.37 -12.17
CA HIS A 252 1.66 -8.50 -13.14
C HIS A 252 1.38 -7.12 -12.51
N SER A 253 2.42 -6.52 -11.90
CA SER A 253 2.26 -5.17 -11.34
C SER A 253 2.54 -4.20 -12.48
N THR A 254 1.60 -3.30 -12.75
CA THR A 254 1.78 -2.29 -13.80
C THR A 254 2.87 -1.31 -13.40
N ILE A 255 3.46 -0.61 -14.38
CA ILE A 255 4.52 0.39 -14.16
C ILE A 255 4.12 1.39 -13.07
N GLU A 256 2.87 1.85 -13.09
CA GLU A 256 2.35 2.80 -12.12
C GLU A 256 2.32 2.22 -10.69
N ALA A 257 1.86 0.98 -10.54
CA ALA A 257 1.85 0.30 -9.25
C ALA A 257 3.26 -0.03 -8.73
N GLN A 258 4.18 -0.39 -9.63
CA GLN A 258 5.58 -0.61 -9.26
C GLN A 258 6.25 0.68 -8.79
N LEU A 259 5.97 1.80 -9.47
CA LEU A 259 6.42 3.13 -9.06
C LEU A 259 5.89 3.48 -7.67
N ILE A 260 4.56 3.46 -7.47
CA ILE A 260 3.93 3.81 -6.19
C ILE A 260 4.45 2.94 -5.05
N ARG A 261 4.61 1.63 -5.27
CA ARG A 261 5.23 0.73 -4.30
C ARG A 261 6.63 1.18 -3.89
N SER A 262 7.46 1.61 -4.85
CA SER A 262 8.87 1.95 -4.63
C SER A 262 9.07 3.29 -3.95
N ILE A 263 8.15 4.24 -4.16
CA ILE A 263 8.25 5.58 -3.56
C ILE A 263 7.42 5.73 -2.29
N GLY A 264 6.33 4.98 -2.14
CA GLY A 264 5.31 5.20 -1.10
C GLY A 264 5.34 4.25 0.10
N ILE A 265 5.98 3.07 0.02
CA ILE A 265 6.10 2.18 1.19
C ILE A 265 7.44 2.45 1.87
N LYS A 266 7.39 2.68 3.18
CA LYS A 266 8.58 2.87 4.02
C LYS A 266 9.02 1.53 4.62
N ASP A 267 8.10 0.85 5.30
CA ASP A 267 8.37 -0.41 6.00
C ASP A 267 7.32 -1.49 5.69
N GLY A 268 7.71 -2.76 5.80
CA GLY A 268 6.82 -3.91 5.56
C GLY A 268 7.14 -4.75 4.31
N PHE A 269 8.40 -4.73 3.86
CA PHE A 269 8.88 -5.66 2.83
C PHE A 269 9.27 -7.05 3.37
N ASP A 270 9.07 -7.29 4.66
CA ASP A 270 9.25 -8.62 5.24
C ASP A 270 8.35 -9.64 4.51
N GLY A 271 8.85 -10.85 4.26
CA GLY A 271 8.15 -11.85 3.44
C GLY A 271 6.81 -12.35 4.02
N LYS A 272 6.28 -11.70 5.06
CA LYS A 272 5.03 -12.06 5.73
C LYS A 272 3.86 -11.90 4.76
N LYS A 273 3.01 -12.93 4.71
CA LYS A 273 1.84 -12.98 3.82
C LYS A 273 0.88 -11.79 4.02
N ILE A 274 0.73 -11.32 5.25
CA ILE A 274 -0.14 -10.19 5.57
C ILE A 274 0.39 -8.89 4.94
N ASN A 275 1.71 -8.67 5.01
CA ASN A 275 2.34 -7.48 4.43
C ASN A 275 2.37 -7.52 2.90
N ILE A 276 2.51 -8.71 2.30
CA ILE A 276 2.31 -8.89 0.86
C ILE A 276 0.89 -8.46 0.44
N LEU A 277 -0.13 -8.80 1.23
CA LEU A 277 -1.50 -8.39 0.96
C LEU A 277 -1.69 -6.86 1.14
N LYS A 278 -1.21 -6.29 2.26
CA LYS A 278 -1.25 -4.83 2.51
C LYS A 278 -0.59 -4.05 1.36
N ARG A 279 0.54 -4.54 0.86
CA ARG A 279 1.24 -4.00 -0.30
C ARG A 279 0.43 -4.05 -1.58
N LYS A 280 -0.23 -5.18 -1.87
CA LYS A 280 -1.06 -5.29 -3.08
C LYS A 280 -2.30 -4.41 -3.04
N ILE A 281 -2.90 -4.25 -1.87
CA ILE A 281 -4.00 -3.31 -1.68
C ILE A 281 -3.49 -1.86 -1.83
N PHE A 282 -2.32 -1.55 -1.28
CA PHE A 282 -1.66 -0.24 -1.45
C PHE A 282 -1.44 0.10 -2.93
N GLU A 283 -0.74 -0.78 -3.64
CA GLU A 283 -0.47 -0.66 -5.09
C GLU A 283 -1.76 -0.38 -5.85
N PHE A 284 -2.83 -1.14 -5.57
CA PHE A 284 -4.10 -0.98 -6.25
C PHE A 284 -4.80 0.36 -5.96
N LEU A 285 -4.91 0.73 -4.67
CA LEU A 285 -5.64 1.92 -4.24
C LEU A 285 -4.88 3.20 -4.59
N TYR A 286 -3.60 3.28 -4.23
CA TYR A 286 -2.84 4.52 -4.30
C TYR A 286 -2.41 4.88 -5.73
N THR A 287 -2.30 3.90 -6.62
CA THR A 287 -2.14 4.18 -8.05
C THR A 287 -3.36 4.95 -8.60
N ASP A 288 -4.58 4.55 -8.24
CA ASP A 288 -5.80 5.26 -8.66
C ASP A 288 -5.95 6.62 -7.96
N ILE A 289 -5.69 6.67 -6.65
CA ILE A 289 -5.82 7.90 -5.85
C ILE A 289 -4.82 8.94 -6.33
N ILE A 290 -3.53 8.61 -6.40
CA ILE A 290 -2.46 9.59 -6.65
C ILE A 290 -2.51 10.05 -8.10
N PHE A 291 -2.45 9.14 -9.08
CA PHE A 291 -2.29 9.57 -10.47
C PHE A 291 -3.55 10.20 -11.06
N ASN A 292 -4.75 9.76 -10.70
CA ASN A 292 -5.96 10.46 -11.18
C ASN A 292 -6.11 11.84 -10.51
N SER A 293 -5.72 11.97 -9.24
CA SER A 293 -5.75 13.26 -8.53
C SER A 293 -4.75 14.23 -9.14
N MET A 294 -3.53 13.78 -9.40
CA MET A 294 -2.50 14.57 -10.10
C MET A 294 -2.90 14.91 -11.52
N GLN A 295 -3.42 13.96 -12.30
CA GLN A 295 -3.85 14.23 -13.68
C GLN A 295 -4.96 15.29 -13.72
N LYS A 296 -5.95 15.20 -12.82
CA LYS A 296 -7.01 16.20 -12.74
C LYS A 296 -6.43 17.57 -12.37
N TYR A 297 -5.59 17.63 -11.34
CA TYR A 297 -4.94 18.85 -10.90
C TYR A 297 -4.12 19.51 -12.03
N PHE A 298 -3.29 18.72 -12.73
CA PHE A 298 -2.49 19.20 -13.86
C PHE A 298 -3.37 19.65 -15.03
N LYS A 299 -4.46 18.96 -15.33
CA LYS A 299 -5.40 19.42 -16.36
C LYS A 299 -6.03 20.78 -16.03
N GLU A 300 -6.27 21.05 -14.75
CA GLU A 300 -6.88 22.30 -14.28
C GLU A 300 -5.87 23.46 -14.18
N HIS A 301 -4.61 23.18 -13.85
CA HIS A 301 -3.61 24.22 -13.54
C HIS A 301 -2.44 24.30 -14.54
N TYR A 302 -2.20 23.26 -15.35
CA TYR A 302 -1.07 23.14 -16.28
C TYR A 302 -1.57 22.69 -17.66
N TYR A 303 -2.18 23.63 -18.39
CA TYR A 303 -2.88 23.38 -19.64
C TYR A 303 -2.01 22.78 -20.75
N GLU A 304 -0.70 23.05 -20.76
CA GLU A 304 0.21 22.69 -21.86
C GLU A 304 0.95 21.35 -21.71
N ASN A 305 0.93 20.69 -20.55
CA ASN A 305 1.73 19.46 -20.37
C ASN A 305 0.96 18.31 -19.71
N TRP A 306 -0.31 18.49 -19.36
CA TRP A 306 -1.10 17.46 -18.67
C TRP A 306 -1.28 16.17 -19.49
N TRP A 307 -1.19 16.25 -20.83
CA TRP A 307 -1.27 15.08 -21.71
C TRP A 307 -0.02 14.18 -21.62
N ASN A 308 1.13 14.71 -21.20
CA ASN A 308 2.39 13.98 -21.02
C ASN A 308 2.44 13.18 -19.71
N MET A 309 1.30 12.97 -19.03
CA MET A 309 1.26 12.31 -17.74
C MET A 309 1.78 10.86 -17.80
N LYS A 310 1.64 10.16 -18.93
CA LYS A 310 2.16 8.80 -19.08
C LYS A 310 3.68 8.80 -19.18
N GLU A 311 4.24 9.66 -20.02
CA GLU A 311 5.68 9.84 -20.18
C GLU A 311 6.30 10.30 -18.86
N TYR A 312 5.63 11.20 -18.14
CA TYR A 312 6.02 11.62 -16.79
C TYR A 312 6.09 10.46 -15.78
N ILE A 313 5.03 9.62 -15.71
CA ILE A 313 5.01 8.45 -14.83
C ILE A 313 6.10 7.44 -15.22
N LEU A 314 6.31 7.24 -16.52
CA LEU A 314 7.32 6.32 -17.04
C LEU A 314 8.73 6.81 -16.70
N TYR A 315 9.00 8.11 -16.84
CA TYR A 315 10.27 8.72 -16.44
C TYR A 315 10.51 8.57 -14.94
N LEU A 316 9.51 8.88 -14.10
CA LEU A 316 9.59 8.66 -12.65
C LEU A 316 9.88 7.20 -12.30
N TYR A 317 9.27 6.26 -13.04
CA TYR A 317 9.52 4.83 -12.87
C TYR A 317 10.98 4.49 -13.15
N LEU A 318 11.53 4.94 -14.29
CA LEU A 318 12.94 4.69 -14.64
C LEU A 318 13.91 5.28 -13.62
N MET A 319 13.57 6.41 -13.01
CA MET A 319 14.38 7.08 -11.98
C MET A 319 14.23 6.52 -10.57
N SER A 320 13.15 5.79 -10.27
CA SER A 320 12.82 5.40 -8.89
C SER A 320 12.66 3.91 -8.66
N ALA A 321 12.51 3.11 -9.72
CA ALA A 321 12.32 1.67 -9.61
C ALA A 321 13.54 1.01 -8.96
N ARG A 322 13.28 0.09 -8.04
CA ARG A 322 14.33 -0.68 -7.40
C ARG A 322 14.93 -1.67 -8.40
N ILE A 323 16.25 -1.66 -8.50
CA ILE A 323 17.05 -2.55 -9.36
C ILE A 323 17.89 -3.43 -8.45
N VAL A 324 17.99 -4.72 -8.77
CA VAL A 324 18.93 -5.61 -8.08
C VAL A 324 19.84 -6.23 -9.11
N ILE A 325 21.15 -5.97 -8.99
CA ILE A 325 22.17 -6.53 -9.87
C ILE A 325 23.35 -6.98 -9.03
N LEU A 326 23.84 -8.21 -9.26
CA LEU A 326 24.96 -8.80 -8.52
C LEU A 326 24.79 -8.77 -6.98
N GLY A 327 23.54 -8.81 -6.49
CA GLY A 327 23.23 -8.73 -5.06
C GLY A 327 23.19 -7.31 -4.48
N TYR A 328 23.58 -6.30 -5.25
CA TYR A 328 23.49 -4.88 -4.88
C TYR A 328 22.15 -4.28 -5.29
N GLU A 329 21.62 -3.39 -4.47
CA GLU A 329 20.35 -2.70 -4.70
C GLU A 329 20.59 -1.24 -5.11
N PHE A 330 19.96 -0.82 -6.21
CA PHE A 330 20.03 0.55 -6.72
C PHE A 330 18.63 1.14 -6.88
N SER A 331 18.51 2.46 -6.80
CA SER A 331 17.26 3.18 -7.01
C SER A 331 17.29 3.93 -8.34
N GLY A 332 16.69 3.34 -9.37
CA GLY A 332 16.59 3.92 -10.71
C GLY A 332 17.81 3.67 -11.60
N LEU A 333 17.58 3.76 -12.91
CA LEU A 333 18.60 3.52 -13.94
C LEU A 333 19.66 4.61 -13.94
N SER A 334 19.28 5.85 -13.63
CA SER A 334 20.24 6.94 -13.55
C SER A 334 21.30 6.69 -12.49
N HIS A 335 20.89 6.21 -11.31
CA HIS A 335 21.84 5.83 -10.26
C HIS A 335 22.65 4.59 -10.63
N LEU A 336 22.04 3.61 -11.31
CA LEU A 336 22.74 2.40 -11.77
C LEU A 336 23.88 2.73 -12.74
N TYR A 337 23.63 3.58 -13.72
CA TYR A 337 24.55 3.87 -14.82
C TYR A 337 25.37 5.16 -14.64
N GLY A 338 25.02 6.02 -13.67
CA GLY A 338 25.65 7.32 -13.50
C GLY A 338 25.35 8.33 -14.62
N LYS A 339 24.23 8.14 -15.33
CA LYS A 339 23.82 8.93 -16.51
C LYS A 339 22.39 9.45 -16.35
N ASN A 340 22.00 10.47 -17.10
CA ASN A 340 20.59 10.80 -17.21
C ASN A 340 19.88 9.78 -18.10
N ILE A 341 18.55 9.67 -17.97
CA ILE A 341 17.77 8.65 -18.71
C ILE A 341 17.84 8.87 -20.23
N GLU A 342 17.86 10.13 -20.65
CA GLU A 342 18.00 10.55 -22.04
C GLU A 342 19.37 10.21 -22.66
N ASP A 343 20.38 9.95 -21.83
CA ASP A 343 21.76 9.65 -22.26
C ASP A 343 22.04 8.12 -22.27
N LEU A 344 21.07 7.29 -21.90
CA LEU A 344 21.21 5.83 -21.86
C LEU A 344 21.03 5.23 -23.25
N THR A 345 21.85 4.23 -23.57
CA THR A 345 21.68 3.44 -24.81
C THR A 345 20.53 2.45 -24.67
N GLU A 346 20.01 1.95 -25.80
CA GLU A 346 18.93 0.96 -25.78
C GLU A 346 19.36 -0.33 -25.06
N GLU A 347 20.63 -0.73 -25.15
CA GLU A 347 21.17 -1.88 -24.46
C GLU A 347 21.26 -1.66 -22.95
N GLU A 348 21.68 -0.46 -22.51
CA GLU A 348 21.66 -0.07 -21.09
C GLU A 348 20.23 -0.09 -20.53
N ILE A 349 19.27 0.43 -21.29
CA ILE A 349 17.85 0.37 -20.91
C ILE A 349 17.36 -1.08 -20.85
N PHE A 350 17.62 -1.89 -21.88
CA PHE A 350 17.18 -3.28 -21.95
C PHE A 350 17.69 -4.09 -20.76
N ILE A 351 19.01 -4.02 -20.52
CA ILE A 351 19.67 -4.75 -19.44
C ILE A 351 19.17 -4.24 -18.09
N GLY A 352 19.10 -2.93 -17.88
CA GLY A 352 18.65 -2.34 -16.63
C GLY A 352 17.20 -2.70 -16.28
N VAL A 353 16.30 -2.65 -17.28
CA VAL A 353 14.87 -2.99 -17.10
C VAL A 353 14.69 -4.47 -16.78
N LEU A 354 15.46 -5.38 -17.39
CA LEU A 354 15.42 -6.80 -17.02
C LEU A 354 15.79 -7.06 -15.55
N HIS A 355 16.52 -6.15 -14.91
CA HIS A 355 16.88 -6.22 -13.49
C HIS A 355 15.87 -5.49 -12.57
N PHE A 356 14.85 -4.81 -13.10
CA PHE A 356 13.69 -4.36 -12.30
C PHE A 356 12.84 -5.55 -11.84
N SER A 357 12.68 -6.51 -12.72
CA SER A 357 12.00 -7.76 -12.46
C SER A 357 12.98 -8.71 -11.76
N LYS A 358 12.50 -9.47 -10.77
CA LYS A 358 13.31 -10.30 -9.85
C LYS A 358 13.99 -11.51 -10.52
N TYR A 359 14.42 -11.38 -11.77
CA TYR A 359 15.22 -12.35 -12.46
C TYR A 359 16.64 -12.23 -11.94
N ASN A 360 17.21 -13.35 -11.48
CA ASN A 360 18.67 -13.44 -11.42
C ASN A 360 19.15 -13.48 -12.88
N CYS A 361 19.39 -12.31 -13.44
CA CYS A 361 19.83 -12.14 -14.81
C CYS A 361 21.35 -12.35 -14.86
N ASN A 362 21.79 -13.57 -15.14
CA ASN A 362 23.12 -13.80 -15.68
C ASN A 362 23.11 -13.46 -17.18
N ILE A 363 24.30 -13.37 -17.79
CA ILE A 363 24.46 -13.04 -19.21
C ILE A 363 23.61 -13.95 -20.10
N SER A 364 23.59 -15.26 -19.83
CA SER A 364 22.79 -16.23 -20.57
C SER A 364 21.29 -15.93 -20.53
N ASN A 365 20.75 -15.55 -19.38
CA ASN A 365 19.34 -15.16 -19.25
C ASN A 365 19.04 -13.86 -19.97
N ILE A 366 19.96 -12.88 -19.92
CA ILE A 366 19.81 -11.60 -20.64
C ILE A 366 19.73 -11.86 -22.14
N LEU A 367 20.63 -12.68 -22.69
CA LEU A 367 20.64 -13.05 -24.10
C LEU A 367 19.38 -13.84 -24.50
N PHE A 368 18.92 -14.77 -23.65
CA PHE A 368 17.65 -15.46 -23.86
C PHE A 368 16.46 -14.50 -23.96
N TYR A 369 16.39 -13.48 -23.09
CA TYR A 369 15.34 -12.48 -23.16
C TYR A 369 15.50 -11.56 -24.38
N ALA A 370 16.74 -11.21 -24.76
CA ALA A 370 17.01 -10.44 -25.97
C ALA A 370 16.44 -11.17 -27.20
N GLU A 371 16.73 -12.46 -27.35
CA GLU A 371 16.14 -13.30 -28.41
C GLU A 371 14.62 -13.37 -28.32
N PHE A 372 14.05 -13.59 -27.13
CA PHE A 372 12.60 -13.67 -26.94
C PHE A 372 11.86 -12.39 -27.33
N TYR A 373 12.47 -11.22 -27.11
CA TYR A 373 11.91 -9.92 -27.46
C TYR A 373 12.36 -9.41 -28.84
N ASN A 374 13.10 -10.21 -29.62
CA ASN A 374 13.72 -9.83 -30.89
C ASN A 374 14.58 -8.54 -30.78
N PHE A 375 15.30 -8.41 -29.66
CA PHE A 375 16.24 -7.32 -29.43
C PHE A 375 17.66 -7.79 -29.77
N GLU A 376 18.34 -7.08 -30.66
CA GLU A 376 19.71 -7.42 -31.09
C GLU A 376 20.71 -7.07 -29.98
N LEU A 377 21.16 -8.08 -29.22
CA LEU A 377 22.15 -7.89 -28.17
C LEU A 377 23.24 -8.96 -28.25
N SER A 378 24.49 -8.53 -28.39
CA SER A 378 25.64 -9.43 -28.37
C SER A 378 26.13 -9.70 -26.95
N LYS A 379 26.79 -10.84 -26.76
CA LYS A 379 27.43 -11.20 -25.49
C LYS A 379 28.45 -10.14 -25.05
N ASP A 380 29.29 -9.70 -25.97
CA ASP A 380 30.34 -8.69 -25.71
C ASP A 380 29.74 -7.34 -25.25
N CYS A 381 28.60 -6.95 -25.83
CA CYS A 381 27.90 -5.74 -25.40
C CYS A 381 27.37 -5.87 -23.97
N CYS A 382 26.74 -7.01 -23.66
CA CYS A 382 26.25 -7.31 -22.31
C CYS A 382 27.37 -7.28 -21.26
N GLU A 383 28.51 -7.94 -21.55
CA GLU A 383 29.69 -7.94 -20.68
C GLU A 383 30.24 -6.53 -20.47
N LYS A 384 30.31 -5.72 -21.53
CA LYS A 384 30.76 -4.33 -21.46
C LYS A 384 29.86 -3.48 -20.57
N VAL A 385 28.54 -3.59 -20.73
CA VAL A 385 27.56 -2.84 -19.91
C VAL A 385 27.69 -3.24 -18.44
N LEU A 386 27.75 -4.54 -18.14
CA LEU A 386 27.90 -5.03 -16.77
C LEU A 386 29.23 -4.60 -16.14
N LYS A 387 30.32 -4.64 -16.90
CA LYS A 387 31.64 -4.19 -16.45
C LYS A 387 31.64 -2.69 -16.10
N ASN A 388 31.00 -1.86 -16.92
CA ASN A 388 30.87 -0.43 -16.63
C ASN A 388 30.13 -0.16 -15.32
N ILE A 389 29.07 -0.94 -15.00
CA ILE A 389 28.35 -0.82 -13.72
C ILE A 389 29.27 -1.17 -12.54
N ILE A 390 30.04 -2.25 -12.67
CA ILE A 390 30.98 -2.72 -11.64
C ILE A 390 32.07 -1.66 -11.38
N GLU A 391 32.65 -1.11 -12.45
CA GLU A 391 33.67 -0.07 -12.36
C GLU A 391 33.11 1.22 -11.75
N TYR A 392 31.93 1.67 -12.19
CA TYR A 392 31.32 2.90 -11.69
C TYR A 392 30.98 2.84 -10.20
N HIS A 393 30.52 1.69 -9.70
CA HIS A 393 30.15 1.51 -8.29
C HIS A 393 31.26 0.89 -7.43
N ASN A 394 32.45 0.63 -7.99
CA ASN A 394 33.56 -0.08 -7.33
C ASN A 394 33.12 -1.40 -6.66
N LEU A 395 32.35 -2.22 -7.38
CA LEU A 395 31.85 -3.50 -6.86
C LEU A 395 32.95 -4.58 -6.94
N ASP A 396 32.96 -5.51 -5.97
CA ASP A 396 33.94 -6.61 -5.95
C ASP A 396 33.86 -7.47 -7.22
N THR A 397 34.99 -7.53 -7.94
CA THR A 397 35.13 -8.23 -9.23
C THR A 397 35.08 -9.75 -9.14
N ASP A 398 35.26 -10.31 -7.94
CA ASP A 398 35.27 -11.76 -7.70
C ASP A 398 33.90 -12.42 -7.93
N ILE A 399 32.83 -11.62 -8.04
CA ILE A 399 31.47 -12.08 -8.33
C ILE A 399 31.31 -12.44 -9.82
N ILE A 400 32.13 -11.89 -10.72
CA ILE A 400 32.06 -12.13 -12.17
C ILE A 400 32.33 -13.62 -12.49
N PHE A 401 33.19 -14.28 -11.71
CA PHE A 401 33.57 -15.68 -11.93
C PHE A 401 32.52 -16.73 -11.52
N TYR A 402 31.45 -16.32 -10.83
CA TYR A 402 30.38 -17.25 -10.44
C TYR A 402 29.23 -17.36 -11.46
N PHE A 403 29.27 -16.57 -12.54
CA PHE A 403 28.18 -16.49 -13.52
C PHE A 403 28.61 -16.65 -14.99
N SER A 404 29.88 -16.95 -15.26
CA SER A 404 30.33 -17.66 -16.48
C SER A 404 29.93 -19.13 -16.38
#